data_AF-A0A0H2Y0G1-F1
#
_entry.id   AF-A0A0H2Y0G1-F1
#
_cell.length_a   1.000
_cell.length_b   1.000
_cell.length_c   1.000
_cell.angle_alpha   90.00
_cell.angle_beta   90.00
_cell.angle_gamma   90.00
#
_symmetry.space_group_name_H-M   'P 1'
#
loop_
_entity.id
_entity.type
_entity.pdbx_description
1 polymer ?
#
loop_
_entity_poly.entity_id
_entity_poly.type
_entity_poly.pdbx_seq_one_letter_code
_entity_poly.pdbx_strand_id
1 'polypeptide(L)'
;MDYYVRLDTAFPSLPKEVRHRLRRQRAIITKALDVRADLAGFDERDVLYITALALPAATLQIDASAGQALLSQVMALLDMIGSEAAERRLVAVVTANLTCDIVQKYELPADMRALLLRVAKTSHELWNLVGDASDRSRSAYRLSLAYVRSDEPVGNGSGRYPRFSHIEA
;
A
#
# COMPACT_ATOMS: atom_id res chain seq x y z
N MET A 1 -18.98 -21.87 -8.83
CA MET A 1 -19.86 -21.07 -7.93
C MET A 1 -18.99 -20.42 -6.88
N ASP A 2 -19.07 -19.09 -6.76
CA ASP A 2 -18.27 -18.27 -5.85
C ASP A 2 -18.59 -18.61 -4.37
N TYR A 3 -17.57 -18.86 -3.55
CA TYR A 3 -17.70 -19.22 -2.13
C TYR A 3 -18.59 -18.24 -1.35
N TYR A 4 -18.56 -16.96 -1.72
CA TYR A 4 -19.37 -15.93 -1.08
C TYR A 4 -20.85 -15.98 -1.47
N VAL A 5 -21.16 -16.38 -2.71
CA VAL A 5 -22.55 -16.62 -3.14
C VAL A 5 -23.14 -17.78 -2.33
N ARG A 6 -22.35 -18.83 -2.09
CA ARG A 6 -22.74 -19.94 -1.22
C ARG A 6 -22.99 -19.49 0.22
N LEU A 7 -22.13 -18.63 0.77
CA LEU A 7 -22.28 -18.07 2.12
C LEU A 7 -23.56 -17.24 2.27
N ASP A 8 -23.84 -16.33 1.33
CA ASP A 8 -25.06 -15.50 1.36
C ASP A 8 -26.33 -16.37 1.23
N THR A 9 -26.30 -17.41 0.37
CA THR A 9 -27.43 -18.34 0.26
C THR A 9 -27.58 -19.27 1.46
N ALA A 10 -26.49 -19.65 2.12
CA ALA A 10 -26.51 -20.57 3.26
C ALA A 10 -26.96 -19.89 4.56
N PHE A 11 -26.76 -18.57 4.68
CA PHE A 11 -27.12 -17.82 5.89
C PHE A 11 -27.95 -16.56 5.56
N PRO A 12 -29.19 -16.72 5.08
CA PRO A 12 -30.06 -15.59 4.70
C PRO A 12 -30.40 -14.66 5.87
N SER A 13 -30.23 -15.13 7.11
CA SER A 13 -30.46 -14.39 8.37
C SER A 13 -29.27 -13.54 8.83
N LEU A 14 -28.17 -13.46 8.07
CA LEU A 14 -27.00 -12.67 8.47
C LEU A 14 -27.36 -11.19 8.66
N PRO A 15 -26.88 -10.56 9.76
CA PRO A 15 -27.04 -9.13 9.97
C PRO A 15 -26.51 -8.32 8.77
N LYS A 16 -27.18 -7.20 8.45
CA LYS A 16 -26.82 -6.34 7.30
C LYS A 16 -25.35 -5.90 7.34
N GLU A 17 -24.85 -5.59 8.54
CA GLU A 17 -23.46 -5.19 8.78
C GLU A 17 -22.45 -6.30 8.43
N VAL A 18 -22.76 -7.55 8.79
CA VAL A 18 -21.90 -8.70 8.48
C VAL A 18 -21.86 -8.93 6.97
N ARG A 19 -23.01 -8.88 6.30
CA ARG A 19 -23.09 -8.99 4.83
C ARG A 19 -22.30 -7.88 4.15
N HIS A 20 -22.43 -6.64 4.62
CA HIS A 20 -21.68 -5.51 4.10
C HIS A 20 -20.17 -5.69 4.27
N ARG A 21 -19.71 -6.17 5.44
CA ARG A 21 -18.29 -6.47 5.68
C ARG A 21 -17.76 -7.57 4.75
N LEU A 22 -18.52 -8.64 4.55
CA LEU A 22 -18.15 -9.72 3.61
C LEU A 22 -18.05 -9.21 2.17
N ARG A 23 -18.99 -8.36 1.74
CA ARG A 23 -18.95 -7.71 0.43
C ARG A 23 -17.70 -6.85 0.26
N ARG A 24 -17.30 -6.06 1.27
CA ARG A 24 -16.05 -5.28 1.24
C ARG A 24 -14.82 -6.16 1.15
N GLN A 25 -14.74 -7.24 1.93
CA GLN A 25 -13.60 -8.17 1.88
C GLN A 25 -13.44 -8.80 0.49
N ARG A 26 -14.55 -9.21 -0.13
CA ARG A 26 -14.53 -9.69 -1.51
C ARG A 26 -14.06 -8.60 -2.47
N ALA A 27 -14.58 -7.39 -2.33
CA ALA A 27 -14.20 -6.26 -3.19
C ALA A 27 -12.71 -5.92 -3.07
N ILE A 28 -12.11 -6.04 -1.87
CA ILE A 28 -10.66 -5.86 -1.67
C ILE A 28 -9.87 -6.87 -2.49
N ILE A 29 -10.26 -8.15 -2.43
CA ILE A 29 -9.59 -9.21 -3.20
C ILE A 29 -9.74 -8.95 -4.71
N THR A 30 -10.96 -8.63 -5.16
CA THR A 30 -11.20 -8.31 -6.57
C THR A 30 -10.37 -7.12 -7.04
N LYS A 31 -10.35 -6.02 -6.27
CA LYS A 31 -9.61 -4.80 -6.60
C LYS A 31 -8.10 -5.00 -6.55
N ALA A 32 -7.62 -5.90 -5.69
CA ALA A 32 -6.22 -6.28 -5.62
C ALA A 32 -5.76 -7.06 -6.86
N LEU A 33 -6.64 -7.90 -7.42
CA LEU A 33 -6.39 -8.69 -8.63
C LEU A 33 -6.59 -7.90 -9.93
N ASP A 34 -7.53 -6.95 -9.92
CA ASP A 34 -7.80 -6.04 -11.03
C ASP A 34 -7.96 -4.61 -10.52
N VAL A 35 -6.94 -3.78 -10.78
CA VAL A 35 -6.90 -2.38 -10.36
C VAL A 35 -8.00 -1.52 -11.01
N ARG A 36 -8.61 -2.01 -12.10
CA ARG A 36 -9.72 -1.36 -12.81
C ARG A 36 -11.09 -1.85 -12.37
N ALA A 37 -11.15 -2.82 -11.45
CA ALA A 37 -12.41 -3.34 -10.95
C ALA A 37 -13.29 -2.20 -10.44
N ASP A 38 -14.53 -2.19 -10.96
CA ASP A 38 -15.56 -1.25 -10.56
C ASP A 38 -16.08 -1.62 -9.17
N LEU A 39 -16.32 -0.60 -8.35
CA LEU A 39 -16.81 -0.70 -6.99
C LEU A 39 -18.22 -0.12 -6.88
N ALA A 40 -19.00 -0.24 -7.96
CA ALA A 40 -20.41 0.14 -8.00
C ALA A 40 -21.18 -0.44 -6.79
N GLY A 41 -21.89 0.44 -6.09
CA GLY A 41 -22.67 0.09 -4.90
C GLY A 41 -21.94 0.22 -3.56
N PHE A 42 -20.71 0.73 -3.55
CA PHE A 42 -20.04 1.25 -2.37
C PHE A 42 -20.03 2.77 -2.37
N ASP A 43 -20.08 3.39 -1.19
CA ASP A 43 -19.88 4.84 -1.05
C ASP A 43 -18.39 5.20 -1.16
N GLU A 44 -18.07 6.49 -1.26
CA GLU A 44 -16.70 6.98 -1.46
C GLU A 44 -15.73 6.53 -0.36
N ARG A 45 -16.20 6.43 0.88
CA ARG A 45 -15.37 6.00 2.03
C ARG A 45 -15.06 4.52 1.96
N ASP A 46 -16.05 3.71 1.61
CA ASP A 46 -15.85 2.29 1.35
C ASP A 46 -14.94 2.06 0.14
N VAL A 47 -15.09 2.84 -0.93
CA VAL A 47 -14.21 2.78 -2.10
C VAL A 47 -12.77 3.10 -1.72
N LEU A 48 -12.53 4.13 -0.90
CA LEU A 48 -11.21 4.43 -0.35
C LEU A 48 -10.68 3.26 0.50
N TYR A 49 -11.49 2.75 1.43
CA TYR A 49 -11.11 1.63 2.30
C TYR A 49 -10.70 0.39 1.52
N ILE A 50 -11.52 0.01 0.52
CA ILE A 50 -11.29 -1.15 -0.34
C ILE A 50 -10.00 -0.95 -1.15
N THR A 51 -9.85 0.21 -1.80
CA THR A 51 -8.71 0.51 -2.67
C THR A 51 -7.41 0.58 -1.86
N ALA A 52 -7.44 1.16 -0.66
CA ALA A 52 -6.30 1.22 0.25
C ALA A 52 -5.87 -0.19 0.70
N LEU A 53 -6.80 -1.06 1.09
CA LEU A 53 -6.45 -2.42 1.53
C LEU A 53 -6.07 -3.35 0.37
N ALA A 54 -6.48 -3.05 -0.86
CA ALA A 54 -6.05 -3.77 -2.05
C ALA A 54 -4.60 -3.43 -2.47
N LEU A 55 -4.13 -2.21 -2.15
CA LEU A 55 -2.83 -1.69 -2.57
C LEU A 55 -1.64 -2.63 -2.27
N PRO A 56 -1.47 -3.19 -1.05
CA PRO A 56 -0.32 -4.05 -0.78
C PRO A 56 -0.33 -5.33 -1.61
N ALA A 57 -1.49 -5.98 -1.72
CA ALA A 57 -1.62 -7.22 -2.49
C ALA A 57 -1.36 -6.98 -3.99
N ALA A 58 -1.92 -5.93 -4.57
CA ALA A 58 -1.65 -5.56 -5.96
C ALA A 58 -0.15 -5.28 -6.18
N THR A 59 0.49 -4.57 -5.25
CA THR A 59 1.92 -4.22 -5.35
C THR A 59 2.83 -5.44 -5.24
N LEU A 60 2.55 -6.31 -4.27
CA LEU A 60 3.44 -7.40 -3.90
C LEU A 60 3.21 -8.67 -4.73
N GLN A 61 2.00 -8.89 -5.24
CA GLN A 61 1.61 -10.10 -5.97
C GLN A 61 1.49 -9.89 -7.48
N ILE A 62 1.14 -8.69 -7.95
CA ILE A 62 1.08 -8.39 -9.40
C ILE A 62 2.40 -7.75 -9.81
N ASP A 63 2.55 -6.43 -9.62
CA ASP A 63 3.74 -5.68 -9.98
C ASP A 63 3.72 -4.24 -9.41
N ALA A 64 4.80 -3.50 -9.65
CA ALA A 64 4.93 -2.11 -9.25
C ALA A 64 3.93 -1.17 -9.96
N SER A 65 3.51 -1.50 -11.19
CA SER A 65 2.57 -0.68 -11.97
C SER A 65 1.16 -0.73 -11.39
N ALA A 66 0.72 -1.92 -10.98
CA ALA A 66 -0.53 -2.11 -10.26
C ALA A 66 -0.54 -1.36 -8.93
N GLY A 67 0.57 -1.43 -8.18
CA GLY A 67 0.76 -0.65 -6.96
C GLY A 67 0.69 0.86 -7.19
N GLN A 68 1.38 1.35 -8.22
CA GLN A 68 1.36 2.77 -8.61
C GLN A 68 -0.05 3.26 -8.96
N ALA A 69 -0.82 2.44 -9.69
CA ALA A 69 -2.19 2.75 -10.09
C ALA A 69 -3.11 2.86 -8.87
N LEU A 70 -3.07 1.88 -7.96
CA LEU A 70 -3.88 1.91 -6.76
C LEU A 70 -3.47 3.03 -5.80
N LEU A 71 -2.16 3.29 -5.63
CA LEU A 71 -1.70 4.40 -4.81
C LEU A 71 -2.25 5.74 -5.33
N SER A 72 -2.22 5.94 -6.64
CA SER A 72 -2.75 7.16 -7.26
C SER A 72 -4.28 7.29 -7.07
N GLN A 73 -5.02 6.18 -7.18
CA GLN A 73 -6.47 6.16 -6.87
C GLN A 73 -6.74 6.49 -5.40
N VAL A 74 -5.99 5.89 -4.47
CA VAL A 74 -6.13 6.13 -3.02
C VAL A 74 -5.90 7.60 -2.69
N MET A 75 -4.85 8.21 -3.24
CA MET A 75 -4.56 9.62 -2.98
C MET A 75 -5.63 10.55 -3.57
N ALA A 76 -6.10 10.28 -4.79
CA ALA A 76 -7.19 11.05 -5.38
C ALA A 76 -8.50 10.96 -4.57
N LEU A 77 -8.82 9.78 -4.03
CA LEU A 77 -9.98 9.58 -3.17
C LEU A 77 -9.83 10.30 -1.82
N LEU A 78 -8.64 10.27 -1.21
CA LEU A 78 -8.36 11.02 0.01
C LEU A 78 -8.52 12.53 -0.19
N ASP A 79 -8.04 13.06 -1.32
CA ASP A 79 -8.15 14.48 -1.64
C ASP A 79 -9.61 14.88 -1.88
N MET A 80 -10.40 14.01 -2.53
CA MET A 80 -11.83 14.22 -2.75
C MET A 80 -12.64 14.25 -1.45
N ILE A 81 -12.34 13.36 -0.49
CA ILE A 81 -13.04 13.31 0.80
C ILE A 81 -12.66 14.50 1.68
N GLY A 82 -11.43 15.01 1.55
CA GLY A 82 -10.98 16.26 2.20
C GLY A 82 -9.98 16.07 3.35
N SER A 83 -9.58 17.19 3.97
CA SER A 83 -8.48 17.24 4.94
C SER A 83 -8.79 16.51 6.26
N GLU A 84 -10.04 16.57 6.73
CA GLU A 84 -10.49 15.99 8.00
C GLU A 84 -10.86 14.49 7.90
N ALA A 85 -10.50 13.83 6.80
CA ALA A 85 -10.80 12.41 6.59
C ALA A 85 -10.09 11.53 7.64
N ALA A 86 -10.86 10.87 8.52
CA ALA A 86 -10.36 9.91 9.49
C ALA A 86 -9.59 8.75 8.81
N GLU A 87 -9.95 8.47 7.56
CA GLU A 87 -9.38 7.46 6.69
C GLU A 87 -7.91 7.78 6.30
N ARG A 88 -7.41 9.00 6.51
CA ARG A 88 -5.97 9.32 6.35
C ARG A 88 -5.09 8.43 7.21
N ARG A 89 -5.51 8.12 8.44
CA ARG A 89 -4.77 7.22 9.33
C ARG A 89 -4.72 5.81 8.78
N LEU A 90 -5.80 5.32 8.16
CA LEU A 90 -5.81 4.02 7.47
C LEU A 90 -4.75 4.00 6.36
N VAL A 91 -4.75 5.00 5.49
CA VAL A 91 -3.78 5.06 4.38
C VAL A 91 -2.35 5.22 4.90
N ALA A 92 -2.13 5.97 5.98
CA ALA A 92 -0.82 6.10 6.62
C ALA A 92 -0.29 4.75 7.13
N VAL A 93 -1.16 3.93 7.73
CA VAL A 93 -0.82 2.57 8.20
C VAL A 93 -0.55 1.63 7.03
N VAL A 94 -1.42 1.62 6.02
CA VAL A 94 -1.26 0.77 4.83
C VAL A 94 0.06 1.07 4.13
N THR A 95 0.35 2.35 3.86
CA THR A 95 1.59 2.77 3.19
C THR A 95 2.83 2.51 4.03
N ALA A 96 2.75 2.65 5.37
CA ALA A 96 3.86 2.31 6.26
C ALA A 96 4.18 0.82 6.22
N ASN A 97 3.17 -0.05 6.27
CA ASN A 97 3.36 -1.49 6.21
C ASN A 97 3.92 -1.90 4.84
N LEU A 98 3.35 -1.39 3.75
CA LEU A 98 3.86 -1.66 2.40
C LEU A 98 5.31 -1.20 2.22
N THR A 99 5.69 -0.05 2.80
CA THR A 99 7.09 0.39 2.80
C THR A 99 8.00 -0.66 3.45
N CYS A 100 7.62 -1.17 4.63
CA CYS A 100 8.37 -2.22 5.31
C CYS A 100 8.46 -3.51 4.46
N ASP A 101 7.34 -3.94 3.90
CA ASP A 101 7.26 -5.17 3.09
C ASP A 101 8.16 -5.08 1.84
N ILE A 102 8.19 -3.92 1.17
CA ILE A 102 9.05 -3.72 0.00
C ILE A 102 10.52 -3.61 0.43
N VAL A 103 10.84 -2.85 1.47
CA VAL A 103 12.23 -2.66 1.97
C VAL A 103 12.88 -4.01 2.33
N GLN A 104 12.12 -4.93 2.92
CA GLN A 104 12.62 -6.23 3.36
C GLN A 104 12.91 -7.22 2.23
N LYS A 105 12.46 -6.97 0.99
CA LYS A 105 12.77 -7.85 -0.14
C LYS A 105 14.26 -7.82 -0.42
N TYR A 106 14.88 -9.00 -0.60
CA TYR A 106 16.32 -9.12 -0.86
C TYR A 106 16.73 -8.38 -2.14
N GLU A 107 16.07 -8.67 -3.25
CA GLU A 107 16.25 -8.00 -4.54
C GLU A 107 15.05 -7.09 -4.86
N LEU A 108 15.36 -5.86 -5.27
CA LEU A 108 14.37 -4.86 -5.65
C LEU A 108 14.62 -4.40 -7.10
N PRO A 109 13.75 -4.76 -8.05
CA PRO A 109 13.78 -4.22 -9.40
C PRO A 109 13.60 -2.69 -9.40
N ALA A 110 14.09 -2.01 -10.44
CA ALA A 110 14.16 -0.55 -10.50
C ALA A 110 12.79 0.16 -10.36
N ASP A 111 11.75 -0.41 -10.97
CA ASP A 111 10.36 0.06 -10.86
C ASP A 111 9.82 -0.07 -9.43
N MET A 112 10.09 -1.18 -8.75
CA MET A 112 9.70 -1.40 -7.37
C MET A 112 10.43 -0.46 -6.40
N ARG A 113 11.68 -0.07 -6.71
CA ARG A 113 12.42 0.96 -5.95
C ARG A 113 11.81 2.35 -6.12
N ALA A 114 11.44 2.71 -7.34
CA ALA A 114 10.75 3.96 -7.60
C ALA A 114 9.40 4.02 -6.87
N LEU A 115 8.64 2.91 -6.89
CA LEU A 115 7.41 2.80 -6.13
C LEU A 115 7.65 2.88 -4.61
N LEU A 116 8.67 2.19 -4.09
CA LEU A 116 9.05 2.24 -2.67
C LEU A 116 9.24 3.68 -2.20
N LEU A 117 10.03 4.48 -2.93
CA LEU A 117 10.23 5.88 -2.60
C LEU A 117 8.92 6.67 -2.59
N ARG A 118 8.05 6.43 -3.57
CA ARG A 118 6.75 7.12 -3.64
C ARG A 118 5.86 6.76 -2.45
N VAL A 119 5.72 5.47 -2.15
CA VAL A 119 4.94 4.97 -1.00
C VAL A 119 5.50 5.52 0.32
N ALA A 120 6.82 5.52 0.50
CA ALA A 120 7.46 6.01 1.71
C ALA A 120 7.26 7.52 1.91
N LYS A 121 7.36 8.32 0.83
CA LYS A 121 7.08 9.75 0.86
C LYS A 121 5.63 10.02 1.25
N THR A 122 4.69 9.36 0.58
CA THR A 122 3.26 9.45 0.90
C THR A 122 2.97 9.05 2.36
N SER A 123 3.59 7.97 2.84
CA SER A 123 3.45 7.55 4.23
C SER A 123 3.95 8.63 5.20
N HIS A 124 5.13 9.21 4.93
CA HIS A 124 5.71 10.26 5.76
C HIS A 124 4.84 11.52 5.80
N GLU A 125 4.35 11.97 4.65
CA GLU A 125 3.43 13.10 4.55
C GLU A 125 2.16 12.87 5.37
N LEU A 126 1.54 11.69 5.25
CA LEU A 126 0.34 11.36 6.03
C LEU A 126 0.63 11.31 7.53
N TRP A 127 1.74 10.69 7.96
CA TRP A 127 2.10 10.64 9.39
C TRP A 127 2.45 12.02 9.96
N ASN A 128 2.97 12.95 9.16
CA ASN A 128 3.15 14.35 9.60
C ASN A 128 1.81 15.05 9.85
N LEU A 129 0.76 14.67 9.12
CA LEU A 129 -0.59 15.22 9.29
C LEU A 129 -1.34 14.60 10.48
N VAL A 130 -1.36 13.26 10.58
CA VAL A 130 -2.24 12.53 11.52
C VAL A 130 -1.53 11.80 12.65
N GLY A 131 -0.19 11.80 12.67
CA GLY A 131 0.63 11.04 13.60
C GLY A 131 1.07 11.83 14.82
N ASP A 132 1.34 11.09 15.91
CA ASP A 132 2.06 11.62 17.06
C ASP A 132 3.58 11.74 16.78
N ALA A 133 4.35 12.20 17.78
CA ALA A 133 5.79 12.38 17.62
C ALA A 133 6.54 11.07 17.30
N SER A 134 6.06 9.93 17.82
CA SER A 134 6.64 8.61 17.57
C SER A 134 6.35 8.15 16.15
N ASP A 135 5.10 8.30 15.69
CA ASP A 135 4.67 7.99 14.33
C ASP A 135 5.48 8.79 13.29
N ARG A 136 5.66 10.10 13.52
CA ARG A 136 6.48 10.98 12.67
C ARG A 136 7.93 10.51 12.61
N SER A 137 8.55 10.27 13.76
CA SER A 137 9.94 9.80 13.83
C SER A 137 10.14 8.46 13.12
N ARG A 138 9.22 7.51 13.33
CA ARG A 138 9.25 6.20 12.66
C ARG A 138 9.05 6.32 11.15
N SER A 139 8.16 7.20 10.70
CA SER A 139 7.94 7.43 9.26
C SER A 139 9.16 8.07 8.58
N ALA A 140 9.83 9.02 9.25
CA ALA A 140 11.06 9.62 8.76
C ALA A 140 12.18 8.58 8.63
N TYR A 141 12.33 7.70 9.64
CA TYR A 141 13.28 6.59 9.58
C TYR A 141 13.01 5.65 8.39
N ARG A 142 11.75 5.26 8.17
CA ARG A 142 11.35 4.44 7.00
C ARG A 142 11.65 5.13 5.68
N LEU A 143 11.43 6.44 5.58
CA LEU A 143 11.76 7.22 4.38
C LEU A 143 13.27 7.22 4.11
N SER A 144 14.11 7.39 5.13
CA SER A 144 15.56 7.28 4.99
C SER A 144 16.00 5.90 4.51
N LEU A 145 15.41 4.82 5.05
CA LEU A 145 15.68 3.45 4.58
C LEU A 145 15.27 3.27 3.10
N ALA A 146 14.14 3.85 2.70
CA ALA A 146 13.67 3.79 1.32
C ALA A 146 14.64 4.47 0.34
N TYR A 147 15.24 5.61 0.72
CA TYR A 147 16.31 6.25 -0.06
C TYR A 147 17.52 5.35 -0.22
N VAL A 148 18.03 4.78 0.88
CA VAL A 148 19.17 3.86 0.83
C VAL A 148 18.90 2.69 -0.11
N ARG A 149 17.73 2.03 0.01
CA ARG A 149 17.37 0.89 -0.85
C ARG A 149 17.17 1.28 -2.32
N SER A 150 16.71 2.50 -2.59
CA SER A 150 16.54 2.99 -3.97
C SER A 150 17.90 3.16 -4.66
N ASP A 151 18.88 3.69 -3.93
CA ASP A 151 20.19 4.07 -4.46
C ASP A 151 21.20 2.91 -4.49
N GLU A 152 20.86 1.76 -3.90
CA GLU A 152 21.73 0.59 -3.84
C GLU A 152 22.07 0.02 -5.24
N PRO A 153 23.33 -0.17 -5.62
CA PRO A 153 23.66 -0.77 -6.91
C PRO A 153 23.08 -2.19 -7.06
N VAL A 154 22.72 -2.58 -8.28
CA VAL A 154 22.23 -3.94 -8.58
C VAL A 154 23.31 -4.95 -8.17
N GLY A 155 22.92 -5.98 -7.41
CA GLY A 155 23.86 -7.00 -6.91
C GLY A 155 24.57 -6.66 -5.60
N ASN A 156 24.23 -5.54 -4.94
CA ASN A 156 24.82 -5.16 -3.65
C ASN A 156 24.19 -5.92 -2.47
N GLY A 157 24.30 -7.25 -2.46
CA GLY A 157 23.68 -8.12 -1.43
C GLY A 157 24.30 -8.03 -0.04
N SER A 158 25.48 -7.40 0.12
CA SER A 158 26.22 -7.36 1.39
C SER A 158 26.27 -5.99 2.08
N GLY A 159 25.82 -4.92 1.41
CA GLY A 159 25.93 -3.54 1.92
C GLY A 159 27.38 -3.04 2.09
N ARG A 160 28.38 -3.78 1.59
CA ARG A 160 29.79 -3.38 1.63
C ARG A 160 30.11 -2.55 0.41
N TYR A 161 30.80 -1.41 0.61
CA TYR A 161 31.47 -0.73 -0.49
C TYR A 161 32.38 -1.73 -1.23
N PRO A 162 32.41 -1.69 -2.58
CA PRO A 162 33.41 -2.44 -3.34
C PRO A 162 34.79 -2.06 -2.81
N ARG A 163 35.52 -3.01 -2.24
CA ARG A 163 36.79 -2.73 -1.54
C ARG A 163 37.92 -2.28 -2.47
N PHE A 164 37.76 -2.38 -3.79
CA PHE A 164 38.91 -2.42 -4.70
C PHE A 164 38.78 -1.63 -6.01
N SER A 165 37.67 -0.96 -6.34
CA SER A 165 37.58 -0.37 -7.70
C SER A 165 38.36 0.94 -7.89
N HIS A 166 38.71 1.70 -6.83
CA HIS A 166 39.35 3.03 -6.97
C HIS A 166 40.34 3.43 -5.87
N ILE A 167 40.88 2.52 -5.06
CA ILE A 167 41.79 2.86 -3.95
C ILE A 167 43.28 2.72 -4.33
N GLU A 168 43.59 1.93 -5.35
CA GLU A 168 44.95 1.81 -5.89
C GLU A 168 44.92 2.27 -7.37
N ALA A 169 45.15 3.56 -7.58
CA ALA A 169 45.56 4.13 -8.86
C ALA A 169 47.01 4.60 -8.74
#